data_AF-A0A932CUK4-F1
#
_entry.id   AF-A0A932CUK4-F1
#
_cell.length_a   1.000
_cell.length_b   1.000
_cell.length_c   1.000
_cell.angle_alpha   90.00
_cell.angle_beta   90.00
_cell.angle_gamma   90.00
#
_symmetry.space_group_name_H-M   'P 1'
#
loop_
_entity.id
_entity.type
_entity.pdbx_description
1 polymer ?
#
loop_
_entity_poly.entity_id
_entity_poly.type
_entity_poly.pdbx_seq_one_letter_code
_entity_poly.pdbx_strand_id
1 'polypeptide(L)' 'MSFSSRTQQRIARRIKSLLSVGAFLDALPGHLEGDAASQARLNMLTERLRALAAMSEGDS' A
#
# COMPACT_ATOMS: atom_id res chain seq x y z
N MET A 1 -13.77 -3.44 -20.41
CA MET A 1 -12.77 -3.99 -19.48
C MET A 1 -11.43 -3.34 -19.77
N SER A 2 -10.95 -2.43 -18.91
CA SER A 2 -9.57 -1.93 -19.04
C SER A 2 -8.63 -2.98 -18.44
N PHE A 3 -7.79 -3.58 -19.27
CA PHE A 3 -6.63 -4.33 -18.81
C PHE A 3 -5.78 -3.40 -17.94
N SER A 4 -5.52 -3.77 -16.69
CA SER A 4 -4.58 -3.03 -15.85
C SER A 4 -3.22 -2.97 -16.56
N SER A 5 -2.65 -1.77 -16.67
CA SER A 5 -1.37 -1.57 -17.35
C SER A 5 -0.24 -2.36 -16.66
N ARG A 6 0.76 -2.79 -17.43
CA ARG A 6 1.95 -3.48 -16.91
C ARG A 6 2.64 -2.70 -15.78
N THR A 7 2.56 -1.37 -15.83
CA THR A 7 3.05 -0.47 -14.77
C THR A 7 2.24 -0.62 -13.49
N GLN A 8 0.91 -0.61 -13.57
CA GLN A 8 0.02 -0.80 -12.41
C GLN A 8 0.26 -2.15 -11.73
N GLN A 9 0.37 -3.25 -12.50
CA GLN A 9 0.67 -4.58 -11.93
C GLN A 9 2.04 -4.63 -11.26
N ARG A 10 3.06 -3.97 -11.81
CA ARG A 10 4.40 -3.93 -11.20
C ARG A 10 4.38 -3.15 -9.88
N ILE A 11 3.68 -2.02 -9.84
CA ILE A 11 3.50 -1.22 -8.62
C ILE A 11 2.75 -2.03 -7.56
N ALA A 12 1.62 -2.65 -7.92
CA ALA A 12 0.82 -3.48 -7.02
C ALA A 12 1.63 -4.63 -6.41
N ARG A 13 2.43 -5.34 -7.24
CA ARG A 13 3.36 -6.39 -6.74
C ARG A 13 4.42 -5.85 -5.79
N ARG A 14 4.98 -4.67 -6.07
CA ARG A 14 5.98 -4.06 -5.19
C ARG A 14 5.36 -3.65 -3.85
N ILE A 15 4.17 -3.06 -3.88
CA ILE A 15 3.42 -2.72 -2.65
C ILE A 15 3.11 -3.98 -1.86
N LYS A 16 2.65 -5.06 -2.50
CA LYS A 16 2.42 -6.36 -1.85
C LYS A 16 3.67 -6.88 -1.14
N SER A 17 4.83 -6.82 -1.80
CA SER A 17 6.11 -7.20 -1.22
C SER A 17 6.57 -6.31 -0.06
N LEU A 18 6.20 -5.02 -0.06
CA LEU A 18 6.50 -4.12 1.06
C LEU A 18 5.58 -4.43 2.25
N LEU A 19 4.29 -4.65 1.99
CA LEU A 19 3.30 -5.00 3.03
C LEU A 19 3.56 -6.36 3.69
N SER A 20 4.29 -7.27 3.03
CA SER A 20 4.70 -8.54 3.66
C SER A 20 5.87 -8.39 4.64
N VAL A 21 6.52 -7.22 4.68
CA VAL A 21 7.59 -6.91 5.64
C VAL A 21 6.96 -6.23 6.85
N GLY A 22 6.87 -6.91 8.00
CA GLY A 22 6.28 -6.33 9.22
C GLY A 22 6.91 -4.98 9.61
N ALA A 23 8.24 -4.91 9.57
CA ALA A 23 9.00 -3.69 9.85
C ALA A 23 8.65 -2.50 8.94
N PHE A 24 8.08 -2.73 7.75
CA PHE A 24 7.60 -1.66 6.89
C PHE A 24 6.36 -0.98 7.48
N LEU A 25 5.39 -1.76 7.97
CA LEU A 25 4.20 -1.22 8.62
C LEU A 25 4.55 -0.54 9.95
N ASP A 26 5.47 -1.14 10.72
CA ASP A 26 5.92 -0.59 12.00
C ASP A 26 6.65 0.75 11.85
N ALA A 27 7.29 0.99 10.71
CA ALA A 27 7.98 2.24 10.41
C ALA A 27 7.06 3.36 9.90
N LEU A 28 5.84 3.05 9.43
CA LEU A 28 4.92 4.04 8.86
C LEU A 28 4.61 5.22 9.80
N PRO A 29 4.34 5.02 11.11
CA PRO A 29 4.11 6.13 12.03
C PRO A 29 5.28 7.10 12.12
N GLY A 30 6.52 6.60 12.05
CA GLY A 30 7.75 7.40 12.10
C GLY A 30 8.07 8.15 10.80
N HIS A 31 7.37 7.85 9.71
CA HIS A 31 7.49 8.55 8.43
C HIS A 31 6.40 9.60 8.21
N LEU A 32 5.33 9.57 9.02
CA LEU A 32 4.34 10.63 9.03
C LEU A 32 4.74 11.72 10.01
N GLU A 33 4.25 12.94 9.77
CA GLU A 33 4.37 14.01 10.75
C GLU A 33 3.73 13.56 12.08
N GLY A 34 4.34 13.98 13.19
CA GLY A 34 3.93 13.55 14.52
C GLY A 34 2.62 14.16 15.03
N ASP A 35 1.98 15.04 14.26
CA ASP A 35 0.72 15.65 14.65
C ASP A 35 -0.44 14.64 14.56
N ALA A 36 -1.46 14.86 15.39
CA ALA A 36 -2.60 13.95 15.51
C ALA A 36 -3.36 13.77 14.18
N ALA A 37 -3.43 14.79 13.33
CA ALA A 37 -4.13 14.71 12.06
C ALA A 37 -3.37 13.84 11.05
N SER A 38 -2.04 13.89 11.07
CA SER A 38 -1.18 13.04 10.25
C SER A 38 -1.19 11.60 10.71
N GLN A 39 -1.09 11.35 12.01
CA GLN A 39 -1.17 10.00 12.56
C GLN A 39 -2.54 9.35 12.34
N ALA A 40 -3.64 10.13 12.39
CA ALA A 40 -4.98 9.62 12.07
C ALA A 40 -5.11 9.06 10.64
N ARG A 41 -4.25 9.49 9.71
CA ARG A 41 -4.24 8.98 8.32
C ARG A 41 -3.57 7.62 8.18
N LEU A 42 -2.89 7.10 9.20
CA LEU A 42 -2.19 5.80 9.13
C LEU A 42 -3.11 4.66 8.70
N ASN A 43 -4.30 4.57 9.32
CA ASN A 43 -5.26 3.52 8.98
C ASN A 43 -5.71 3.67 7.52
N MET A 44 -6.13 4.88 7.12
CA MET A 44 -6.55 5.13 5.75
C MET A 44 -5.44 4.83 4.73
N LEU A 45 -4.20 5.21 5.01
CA LEU A 45 -3.05 4.94 4.17
C LEU A 45 -2.81 3.43 4.04
N THR A 46 -2.84 2.71 5.16
CA THR A 46 -2.64 1.25 5.19
C THR A 46 -3.72 0.52 4.39
N GLU A 47 -4.99 0.92 4.54
CA GLU A 47 -6.10 0.36 3.75
C GLU A 47 -5.93 0.61 2.25
N ARG A 48 -5.50 1.82 1.86
CA ARG A 48 -5.22 2.14 0.45
C ARG A 48 -4.07 1.31 -0.13
N LEU A 49 -3.00 1.11 0.64
CA LEU A 49 -1.89 0.25 0.22
C LEU A 49 -2.34 -1.20 0.04
N ARG A 50 -3.17 -1.72 0.95
CA ARG A 50 -3.75 -3.06 0.85
C ARG A 50 -4.64 -3.21 -0.39
N ALA A 51 -5.49 -2.22 -0.66
CA ALA A 51 -6.32 -2.20 -1.88
C ALA A 51 -5.46 -2.21 -3.15
N LEU A 52 -4.40 -1.39 -3.20
CA LEU A 52 -3.46 -1.37 -4.33
C LEU A 52 -2.72 -2.71 -4.50
N ALA A 53 -2.35 -3.38 -3.41
CA ALA A 53 -1.71 -4.69 -3.47
C ALA A 53 -2.65 -5.77 -4.04
N ALA A 54 -3.94 -5.73 -3.68
CA ALA A 54 -4.96 -6.65 -4.16
C ALA A 54 -5.24 -6.50 -5.68
N MET A 55 -4.99 -5.33 -6.26
CA MET A 55 -5.11 -5.12 -7.71
C MET A 55 -4.12 -5.95 -8.56
N SER A 56 -3.10 -6.56 -7.93
CA SER A 56 -2.19 -7.49 -8.62
C SER A 56 -2.75 -8.89 -8.83
N GLU A 57 -3.89 -9.24 -8.20
CA GLU A 57 -4.49 -10.58 -8.27
C GLU A 57 -5.52 -10.75 -9.40
N GLY A 58 -5.75 -9.71 -10.20
CA GLY A 58 -6.61 -9.76 -11.39
C GLY A 58 -5.80 -9.96 -12.68
N ASP A 59 -5.68 -11.21 -13.12
CA ASP A 59 -5.84 -11.74 -14.49
C ASP A 59 -5.25 -13.18 -14.48
N SER A 60 -6.11 -14.18 -14.31
CA SER A 60 -5.85 -15.59 -14.65
C SER A 60 -6.79 -15.99 -15.77
#